data_AF-A0A507QJS6-F1
#
_entry.id   AF-A0A507QJS6-F1
#
_cell.length_a   1.000
_cell.length_b   1.000
_cell.length_c   1.000
_cell.angle_alpha   90.00
_cell.angle_beta   90.00
_cell.angle_gamma   90.00
#
_symmetry.space_group_name_H-M   'P 1'
#
loop_
_entity.id
_entity.type
_entity.pdbx_description
1 polymer ?
#
loop_
_entity_poly.entity_id
_entity_poly.type
_entity_poly.pdbx_seq_one_letter_code
_entity_poly.pdbx_strand_id
1 'polypeptide(L)'
;MKTAALGCITYLAIAGFVFGSLLKPVFLATIWSDRLGAPHWLWIVSACFAVGATSFLIPARFSIVRGPIFVAVALAGSLLSVGAYADNLRLKALNEFGADRQTQHSFLESVRHAPEEFQFFLHTAVMKHCVPYAWSYRTMNFYRIPLRAAVNVMPARWLTECSIHRE
;
A
#
# COMPACT_ATOMS: atom_id res chain seq x y z
N MET A 1 2.68 -32.17 8.61
CA MET A 1 2.13 -32.03 7.24
C MET A 1 0.82 -31.23 7.18
N LYS A 2 -0.24 -31.58 7.94
CA LYS A 2 -1.55 -30.91 7.85
C LYS A 2 -1.53 -29.38 8.08
N THR A 3 -0.79 -28.91 9.09
CA THR A 3 -0.68 -27.46 9.37
C THR A 3 0.07 -26.67 8.29
N ALA A 4 1.06 -27.28 7.62
CA ALA A 4 1.82 -26.61 6.57
C ALA A 4 0.97 -26.46 5.31
N ALA A 5 0.23 -27.51 4.93
CA ALA A 5 -0.72 -27.47 3.83
C ALA A 5 -1.80 -26.39 4.04
N LEU A 6 -2.37 -26.31 5.25
CA LEU A 6 -3.33 -25.26 5.58
C LEU A 6 -2.71 -23.86 5.58
N GLY A 7 -1.47 -23.72 6.07
CA GLY A 7 -0.73 -22.46 5.96
C GLY A 7 -0.53 -22.02 4.51
N CYS A 8 -0.19 -22.95 3.60
CA CYS A 8 -0.11 -22.65 2.17
C CYS A 8 -1.46 -22.23 1.59
N ILE A 9 -2.56 -22.89 1.96
CA ILE A 9 -3.91 -22.49 1.52
C ILE A 9 -4.24 -21.09 2.02
N THR A 10 -3.94 -20.78 3.29
CA THR A 10 -4.12 -19.43 3.86
C THR A 10 -3.30 -18.40 3.10
N TYR A 11 -2.05 -18.71 2.75
CA TYR A 11 -1.22 -17.84 1.93
C TYR A 11 -1.85 -17.58 0.56
N LEU A 12 -2.23 -18.65 -0.15
CA LEU A 12 -2.82 -18.55 -1.48
C LEU A 12 -4.11 -17.72 -1.46
N ALA A 13 -4.96 -17.94 -0.46
CA ALA A 13 -6.18 -17.16 -0.28
C ALA A 13 -5.87 -15.67 -0.06
N ILE A 14 -5.02 -15.33 0.91
CA ILE A 14 -4.72 -13.92 1.21
C ILE A 14 -3.98 -13.26 0.04
N ALA A 15 -2.96 -13.90 -0.53
CA ALA A 15 -2.22 -13.34 -1.65
C ALA A 15 -3.10 -13.13 -2.88
N GLY A 16 -3.98 -14.09 -3.19
CA GLY A 16 -4.95 -13.98 -4.28
C GLY A 16 -5.97 -12.86 -4.04
N PHE A 17 -6.68 -12.89 -2.91
CA PHE A 17 -7.77 -11.95 -2.64
C PHE A 17 -7.30 -10.53 -2.31
N VAL A 18 -6.18 -10.39 -1.61
CA VAL A 18 -5.75 -9.09 -1.09
C VAL A 18 -4.82 -8.40 -2.07
N PHE A 19 -3.81 -9.11 -2.58
CA PHE A 19 -2.81 -8.53 -3.48
C PHE A 19 -3.16 -8.70 -4.96
N GLY A 20 -4.12 -9.57 -5.31
CA GLY A 20 -4.43 -9.92 -6.70
C GLY A 20 -3.33 -10.74 -7.38
N SER A 21 -2.32 -11.21 -6.62
CA SER A 21 -1.18 -11.95 -7.14
C SER A 21 -0.50 -12.74 -6.04
N LEU A 22 -0.10 -13.96 -6.37
CA LEU A 22 0.61 -14.87 -5.45
C LEU A 22 2.07 -14.45 -5.21
N LEU A 23 2.67 -13.65 -6.10
CA LEU A 23 4.08 -13.27 -6.01
C LEU A 23 4.29 -11.83 -5.52
N LYS A 24 3.30 -10.95 -5.66
CA LYS A 24 3.39 -9.55 -5.20
C LYS A 24 3.84 -9.42 -3.73
N PRO A 25 3.33 -10.20 -2.75
CA PRO A 25 3.80 -10.08 -1.37
C PRO A 25 5.29 -10.36 -1.21
N VAL A 26 5.80 -11.37 -1.92
CA VAL A 26 7.22 -11.75 -1.90
C VAL A 26 8.06 -10.65 -2.54
N PHE A 27 7.65 -10.13 -3.69
CA PHE A 27 8.39 -9.07 -4.38
C PHE A 27 8.43 -7.78 -3.58
N LEU A 28 7.31 -7.36 -2.96
CA LEU A 28 7.27 -6.19 -2.08
C LEU A 28 8.23 -6.33 -0.88
N ALA A 29 8.32 -7.53 -0.31
CA ALA A 29 9.20 -7.78 0.84
C ALA A 29 10.69 -7.90 0.47
N THR A 30 11.02 -8.15 -0.80
CA THR A 30 12.40 -8.49 -1.24
C THR A 30 12.92 -7.53 -2.30
N ILE A 31 12.51 -7.74 -3.56
CA ILE A 31 13.03 -7.05 -4.75
C ILE A 31 12.59 -5.59 -4.82
N TRP A 32 11.37 -5.28 -4.37
CA TRP A 32 10.77 -3.94 -4.40
C TRP A 32 10.76 -3.28 -3.02
N SER A 33 11.58 -3.77 -2.11
CA SER A 33 11.72 -3.22 -0.75
C SER A 33 12.17 -1.75 -0.77
N ASP A 34 12.92 -1.33 -1.79
CA ASP A 34 13.36 0.05 -2.02
C ASP A 34 12.25 0.97 -2.57
N ARG A 35 11.12 0.40 -3.00
CA ARG A 35 10.01 1.17 -3.58
C ARG A 35 9.07 1.79 -2.55
N LEU A 36 9.21 1.43 -1.27
CA LEU A 36 8.48 2.05 -0.17
C LEU A 36 9.46 2.88 0.69
N GLY A 37 9.32 4.20 0.64
CA GLY A 37 10.16 5.14 1.39
C GLY A 37 9.73 5.34 2.85
N ALA A 38 8.70 4.64 3.31
CA ALA A 38 8.16 4.79 4.66
C ALA A 38 9.19 4.32 5.71
N PRO A 39 9.73 5.16 6.59
CA PRO A 39 10.78 4.73 7.51
C PRO A 39 10.30 3.60 8.44
N HIS A 40 11.19 2.70 8.83
CA HIS A 40 10.89 1.59 9.75
C HIS A 40 9.84 0.56 9.29
N TRP A 41 9.35 0.60 8.05
CA TRP A 41 8.35 -0.35 7.56
C TRP A 41 8.79 -1.82 7.71
N LEU A 42 10.08 -2.09 7.50
CA LEU A 42 10.67 -3.42 7.69
C LEU A 42 10.54 -3.90 9.15
N TRP A 43 10.72 -3.01 10.13
CA TRP A 43 10.55 -3.35 11.55
C TRP A 43 9.10 -3.72 11.88
N ILE A 44 8.13 -3.03 11.26
CA ILE A 44 6.70 -3.36 11.40
C ILE A 44 6.44 -4.78 10.86
N VAL A 45 6.96 -5.09 9.66
CA VAL A 45 6.84 -6.44 9.08
C VAL A 45 7.49 -7.48 9.99
N SER A 46 8.72 -7.25 10.44
CA SER A 46 9.41 -8.18 11.36
C SER A 46 8.64 -8.39 12.66
N ALA A 47 8.03 -7.34 13.23
CA ALA A 47 7.19 -7.44 14.40
C ALA A 47 5.94 -8.31 14.13
N CYS A 48 5.27 -8.15 13.00
CA CYS A 48 4.14 -9.00 12.62
C CYS A 48 4.55 -10.47 12.45
N PHE A 49 5.73 -10.75 11.90
CA PHE A 49 6.26 -12.11 11.84
C PHE A 49 6.56 -12.68 13.23
N ALA A 50 7.15 -11.89 14.12
CA ALA A 50 7.43 -12.29 15.50
C ALA A 50 6.13 -12.58 16.27
N VAL A 51 5.12 -11.71 16.15
CA VAL A 51 3.79 -11.93 16.74
C VAL A 51 3.14 -13.17 16.13
N GLY A 52 3.19 -13.34 14.81
CA GLY A 52 2.70 -14.54 14.14
C GLY A 52 3.37 -15.81 14.66
N ALA A 53 4.68 -15.78 14.92
CA ALA A 53 5.43 -16.94 15.41
C ALA A 53 4.98 -17.41 16.80
N THR A 54 4.35 -16.55 17.61
CA THR A 54 3.73 -16.96 18.88
C THR A 54 2.62 -18.00 18.70
N SER A 55 2.06 -18.14 17.49
CA SER A 55 1.10 -19.21 17.18
C SER A 55 1.69 -20.60 17.41
N PHE A 56 3.02 -20.78 17.34
CA PHE A 56 3.66 -22.07 17.58
C PHE A 56 3.67 -22.48 19.06
N LEU A 57 3.37 -21.55 19.98
CA LEU A 57 3.18 -21.82 21.40
C LEU A 57 1.80 -22.45 21.71
N ILE A 58 0.84 -22.40 20.77
CA ILE A 58 -0.49 -23.00 20.92
C ILE A 58 -0.33 -24.51 21.20
N PRO A 59 -1.03 -25.11 22.19
CA PRO A 59 -0.87 -26.54 22.54
C PRO A 59 -0.99 -27.52 21.37
N ALA A 60 -0.30 -28.67 21.44
CA ALA A 60 -0.22 -29.64 20.36
C ALA A 60 -1.57 -30.19 19.89
N ARG A 61 -2.56 -30.26 20.79
CA ARG A 61 -3.96 -30.62 20.46
C ARG A 61 -4.59 -29.71 19.40
N PHE A 62 -4.07 -28.48 19.24
CA PHE A 62 -4.50 -27.50 18.25
C PHE A 62 -3.38 -27.19 17.24
N SER A 63 -2.45 -28.12 17.01
CA SER A 63 -1.30 -27.88 16.11
C SER A 63 -1.71 -27.54 14.68
N ILE A 64 -2.94 -27.89 14.27
CA ILE A 64 -3.47 -27.68 12.94
C ILE A 64 -3.67 -26.19 12.58
N VAL A 65 -3.95 -25.33 13.57
CA VAL A 65 -4.19 -23.89 13.34
C VAL A 65 -2.93 -23.02 13.42
N ARG A 66 -1.81 -23.57 13.92
CA ARG A 66 -0.55 -22.83 14.12
C ARG A 66 -0.07 -22.17 12.83
N GLY A 67 0.02 -22.96 11.75
CA GLY A 67 0.45 -22.49 10.43
C GLY A 67 -0.49 -21.44 9.82
N PRO A 68 -1.81 -21.69 9.74
CA PRO A 68 -2.77 -20.69 9.28
C PRO A 68 -2.70 -19.37 10.04
N ILE A 69 -2.65 -19.40 11.38
CA ILE A 69 -2.56 -18.20 12.21
C ILE A 69 -1.24 -17.46 11.94
N PHE A 70 -0.12 -18.19 11.88
CA PHE A 70 1.18 -17.60 11.55
C PHE A 70 1.11 -16.84 10.22
N VAL A 71 0.62 -17.48 9.16
CA VAL A 71 0.52 -16.87 7.83
C VAL A 71 -0.46 -15.70 7.81
N ALA A 72 -1.62 -15.83 8.46
CA ALA A 72 -2.61 -14.75 8.51
C ALA A 72 -2.04 -13.50 9.21
N VAL A 73 -1.41 -13.68 10.37
CA VAL A 73 -0.83 -12.57 11.14
C VAL A 73 0.39 -11.99 10.42
N ALA A 74 1.30 -12.84 9.93
CA ALA A 74 2.50 -12.38 9.24
C ALA A 74 2.17 -11.66 7.93
N LEU A 75 1.22 -12.16 7.14
CA LEU A 75 0.91 -11.58 5.82
C LEU A 75 -0.11 -10.44 5.91
N ALA A 76 -1.30 -10.70 6.46
CA ALA A 76 -2.35 -9.67 6.55
C ALA A 76 -2.00 -8.62 7.60
N GLY A 77 -1.45 -9.03 8.75
CA GLY A 77 -1.02 -8.11 9.79
C GLY A 77 0.07 -7.16 9.30
N SER A 78 1.06 -7.65 8.56
CA SER A 78 2.10 -6.80 7.95
C SER A 78 1.48 -5.80 6.97
N LEU A 79 0.63 -6.26 6.06
CA LEU A 79 0.01 -5.38 5.07
C LEU A 79 -0.84 -4.30 5.73
N LEU A 80 -1.70 -4.66 6.67
CA LEU A 80 -2.58 -3.71 7.35
C LEU A 80 -1.78 -2.70 8.16
N SER A 81 -0.75 -3.16 8.88
CA SER A 81 0.07 -2.28 9.74
C SER A 81 0.95 -1.34 8.93
N VAL A 82 1.61 -1.85 7.88
CA VAL A 82 2.43 -1.02 6.98
C VAL A 82 1.54 -0.06 6.19
N GLY A 83 0.37 -0.51 5.73
CA GLY A 83 -0.58 0.33 5.02
C GLY A 83 -1.11 1.47 5.88
N ALA A 84 -1.56 1.17 7.11
CA ALA A 84 -1.99 2.19 8.07
C ALA A 84 -0.87 3.17 8.42
N TYR A 85 0.36 2.68 8.57
CA TYR A 85 1.53 3.52 8.82
C TYR A 85 1.84 4.46 7.65
N ALA A 86 1.86 3.94 6.41
CA ALA A 86 2.08 4.73 5.21
C ALA A 86 0.96 5.76 4.98
N ASP A 87 -0.29 5.38 5.23
CA ASP A 87 -1.44 6.29 5.17
C ASP A 87 -1.34 7.41 6.22
N ASN A 88 -0.91 7.10 7.45
CA ASN A 88 -0.70 8.12 8.48
C ASN A 88 0.42 9.12 8.10
N LEU A 89 1.53 8.64 7.54
CA LEU A 89 2.59 9.51 7.05
C LEU A 89 2.10 10.43 5.92
N ARG A 90 1.33 9.87 4.99
CA ARG A 90 0.69 10.63 3.90
C ARG A 90 -0.27 11.69 4.44
N LEU A 91 -1.11 11.35 5.41
CA LEU A 91 -2.06 12.29 6.02
C LEU A 91 -1.34 13.45 6.73
N LYS A 92 -0.24 13.18 7.43
CA LYS A 92 0.61 14.24 8.02
C LYS A 92 1.17 15.16 6.94
N ALA A 93 1.79 14.58 5.90
CA ALA A 93 2.35 15.36 4.81
C ALA A 93 1.28 16.18 4.08
N LEU A 94 0.07 15.65 3.92
CA LEU A 94 -1.05 16.36 3.29
C LEU A 94 -1.51 17.56 4.12
N ASN A 95 -1.63 17.38 5.43
CA ASN A 95 -2.02 18.47 6.34
C ASN A 95 -0.96 19.59 6.34
N GLU A 96 0.33 19.23 6.33
CA GLU A 96 1.43 20.19 6.23
C GLU A 96 1.50 20.86 4.85
N PHE A 97 1.15 20.13 3.79
CA PHE A 97 1.19 20.64 2.42
C PHE A 97 0.18 21.78 2.20
N GLY A 98 -0.96 21.76 2.90
CA GLY A 98 -1.99 22.81 2.80
C GLY A 98 -2.53 22.92 1.37
N ALA A 99 -3.06 21.82 0.85
CA ALA A 99 -3.68 21.78 -0.47
C ALA A 99 -5.02 22.51 -0.49
N ASP A 100 -5.34 23.17 -1.60
CA ASP A 100 -6.65 23.78 -1.84
C ASP A 100 -7.71 22.69 -2.10
N ARG A 101 -7.27 21.58 -2.72
CA ARG A 101 -8.12 20.44 -3.09
C ARG A 101 -7.34 19.16 -2.99
N GLN A 102 -8.04 18.08 -2.64
CA GLN A 102 -7.45 16.77 -2.47
C GLN A 102 -8.42 15.66 -2.88
N THR A 103 -7.85 14.58 -3.42
CA THR A 103 -8.50 13.28 -3.59
C THR A 103 -7.56 12.23 -3.04
N GLN A 104 -8.11 11.24 -2.35
CA GLN A 104 -7.34 10.24 -1.61
C GLN A 104 -7.94 8.85 -1.84
N HIS A 105 -7.06 7.90 -2.12
CA HIS A 105 -7.36 6.47 -2.05
C HIS A 105 -6.59 5.86 -0.87
N SER A 106 -7.05 4.72 -0.37
CA SER A 106 -6.34 4.01 0.72
C SER A 106 -5.08 3.30 0.21
N PHE A 107 -4.13 3.01 1.09
CA PHE A 107 -2.97 2.19 0.72
C PHE A 107 -3.38 0.78 0.24
N LEU A 108 -4.44 0.20 0.80
CA LEU A 108 -4.90 -1.14 0.40
C LEU A 108 -5.46 -1.16 -1.02
N GLU A 109 -6.25 -0.16 -1.38
CA GLU A 109 -6.74 0.04 -2.75
C GLU A 109 -5.56 0.24 -3.72
N SER A 110 -4.53 0.95 -3.26
CA SER A 110 -3.30 1.22 -4.00
C SER A 110 -2.48 -0.05 -4.29
N VAL A 111 -2.37 -0.97 -3.33
CA VAL A 111 -1.60 -2.23 -3.49
C VAL A 111 -2.21 -3.15 -4.54
N ARG A 112 -3.53 -3.13 -4.72
CA ARG A 112 -4.19 -3.95 -5.75
C ARG A 112 -3.85 -3.49 -7.16
N HIS A 113 -3.81 -2.16 -7.37
CA HIS A 113 -3.54 -1.54 -8.67
C HIS A 113 -2.04 -1.32 -8.94
N ALA A 114 -1.16 -1.69 -8.00
CA ALA A 114 0.29 -1.57 -8.17
C ALA A 114 0.99 -2.94 -8.33
N PRO A 115 1.99 -3.08 -9.22
CA PRO A 115 2.33 -2.18 -10.33
C PRO A 115 1.43 -2.46 -11.55
N GLU A 116 0.80 -1.42 -12.10
CA GLU A 116 0.25 -1.45 -13.46
C GLU A 116 1.20 -0.69 -14.40
N GLU A 117 1.28 -1.12 -15.67
CA GLU A 117 2.15 -0.50 -16.69
C GLU A 117 1.81 0.97 -16.96
N PHE A 118 0.61 1.42 -16.57
CA PHE A 118 0.15 2.80 -16.73
C PHE A 118 -0.25 3.41 -15.38
N GLN A 119 0.46 4.46 -14.93
CA GLN A 119 0.21 5.17 -13.68
C GLN A 119 -0.95 6.19 -13.78
N PHE A 120 -2.10 5.79 -14.33
CA PHE A 120 -3.30 6.65 -14.32
C PHE A 120 -3.98 6.69 -12.95
N PHE A 121 -3.65 5.74 -12.06
CA PHE A 121 -4.17 5.70 -10.71
C PHE A 121 -3.29 6.53 -9.76
N LEU A 122 -3.74 7.75 -9.45
CA LEU A 122 -3.09 8.58 -8.44
C LEU A 122 -3.59 8.19 -7.05
N HIS A 123 -2.71 7.56 -6.25
CA HIS A 123 -3.00 7.21 -4.85
C HIS A 123 -3.51 8.40 -4.05
N THR A 124 -2.96 9.58 -4.33
CA THR A 124 -3.44 10.86 -3.85
C THR A 124 -3.05 11.91 -4.85
N ALA A 125 -4.01 12.73 -5.24
CA ALA A 125 -3.76 13.91 -6.05
C ALA A 125 -4.21 15.14 -5.26
N VAL A 126 -3.41 16.19 -5.34
CA VAL A 126 -3.70 17.47 -4.69
C VAL A 126 -3.50 18.62 -5.65
N MET A 127 -4.21 19.71 -5.39
CA MET A 127 -4.06 20.98 -6.09
C MET A 127 -3.63 22.05 -5.10
N LYS A 128 -2.60 22.83 -5.45
CA LYS A 128 -2.17 23.99 -4.66
C LYS A 128 -1.82 25.14 -5.58
N HIS A 129 -2.50 26.27 -5.44
CA HIS A 129 -2.39 27.44 -6.33
C HIS A 129 -2.50 27.05 -7.82
N CYS A 130 -3.47 26.20 -8.16
CA CYS A 130 -3.67 25.65 -9.50
C CYS A 130 -2.47 24.88 -10.09
N VAL A 131 -1.54 24.42 -9.25
CA VAL A 131 -0.49 23.50 -9.63
C VAL A 131 -0.84 22.09 -9.14
N PRO A 132 -0.91 21.08 -10.03
CA PRO A 132 -1.25 19.71 -9.65
C PRO A 132 -0.04 18.96 -9.10
N TYR A 133 -0.25 18.19 -8.03
CA TYR A 133 0.74 17.31 -7.42
C TYR A 133 0.16 15.93 -7.15
N ALA A 134 1.02 14.93 -7.09
CA ALA A 134 0.68 13.56 -6.71
C ALA A 134 1.57 13.06 -5.57
N TRP A 135 1.05 12.12 -4.79
CA TRP A 135 1.80 11.46 -3.73
C TRP A 135 2.65 10.31 -4.27
N SER A 136 3.91 10.25 -3.84
CA SER A 136 4.82 9.14 -4.12
C SER A 136 5.09 8.35 -2.83
N TYR A 137 4.67 7.08 -2.79
CA TYR A 137 5.05 6.17 -1.69
C TYR A 137 6.54 5.81 -1.68
N ARG A 138 7.25 6.03 -2.79
CA ARG A 138 8.70 5.78 -2.87
C ARG A 138 9.51 6.83 -2.13
N THR A 139 9.11 8.10 -2.28
CA THR A 139 9.82 9.23 -1.66
C THR A 139 9.09 9.79 -0.45
N MET A 140 7.90 9.27 -0.15
CA MET A 140 7.00 9.75 0.90
C MET A 140 6.79 11.27 0.83
N ASN A 141 6.60 11.77 -0.40
CA ASN A 141 6.45 13.20 -0.65
C ASN A 141 5.57 13.47 -1.87
N PHE A 142 5.03 14.69 -1.95
CA PHE A 142 4.33 15.19 -3.12
C PHE A 142 5.33 15.59 -4.22
N TYR A 143 5.05 15.19 -5.45
CA TYR A 143 5.78 15.64 -6.64
C TYR A 143 4.83 16.37 -7.58
N ARG A 144 5.36 17.38 -8.28
CA ARG A 144 4.59 18.16 -9.25
C ARG A 144 4.28 17.29 -10.47
N ILE A 145 3.02 17.31 -10.90
CA ILE A 145 2.59 16.65 -12.14
C ILE A 145 2.75 17.66 -13.28
N PRO A 146 3.45 17.32 -14.38
CA PRO A 146 3.47 18.16 -15.58
C PRO A 146 2.06 18.37 -16.13
N LEU A 147 1.71 19.58 -16.57
CA LEU A 147 0.35 19.92 -17.01
C LEU A 147 -0.18 18.99 -18.11
N ARG A 148 0.69 18.60 -19.05
CA ARG A 148 0.37 17.63 -20.12
C ARG A 148 -0.10 16.27 -19.60
N ALA A 149 0.48 15.82 -18.48
CA ALA A 149 0.05 14.58 -17.83
C ALA A 149 -1.20 14.83 -16.97
N ALA A 150 -1.26 15.96 -16.27
CA ALA A 150 -2.36 16.33 -15.37
C ALA A 150 -3.74 16.29 -16.04
N VAL A 151 -3.84 16.67 -17.32
CA VAL A 151 -5.10 16.63 -18.09
C VAL A 151 -5.71 15.22 -18.16
N ASN A 152 -4.90 14.16 -18.07
CA ASN A 152 -5.36 12.77 -18.17
C ASN A 152 -5.64 12.12 -16.81
N VAL A 153 -5.14 12.69 -15.70
CA VAL A 153 -5.15 12.04 -14.37
C VAL A 153 -5.86 12.85 -13.30
N MET A 154 -6.02 14.17 -13.48
CA MET A 154 -6.68 15.02 -12.50
C MET A 154 -8.20 15.06 -12.74
N PRO A 155 -9.01 15.27 -11.69
CA PRO A 155 -10.45 15.45 -11.85
C PRO A 155 -10.78 16.62 -12.80
N ALA A 156 -11.68 16.38 -13.76
CA ALA A 156 -12.05 17.36 -14.78
C ALA A 156 -12.45 18.72 -14.19
N ARG A 157 -13.22 18.70 -13.09
CA ARG A 157 -13.64 19.90 -12.37
C ARG A 157 -12.47 20.78 -11.93
N TRP A 158 -11.36 20.18 -11.48
CA TRP A 158 -10.19 20.94 -11.04
C TRP A 158 -9.46 21.57 -12.22
N LEU A 159 -9.39 20.86 -13.35
CA LEU A 159 -8.78 21.36 -14.58
C LEU A 159 -9.55 22.57 -15.12
N THR A 160 -10.88 22.49 -15.17
CA THR A 160 -11.74 23.59 -15.63
C THR A 160 -11.61 24.83 -14.74
N GLU A 161 -11.66 24.66 -13.42
CA GLU A 161 -11.60 25.79 -12.48
C GLU A 161 -10.21 26.45 -12.44
N CYS A 162 -9.16 25.75 -12.85
CA CYS A 162 -7.79 26.27 -12.95
C CYS A 162 -7.36 26.59 -14.39
N SER A 163 -8.28 26.56 -15.36
CA SER A 163 -8.01 26.82 -16.79
C SER A 163 -6.85 25.99 -17.36
N ILE A 164 -6.71 24.73 -16.91
CA ILE A 164 -5.69 23.79 -17.38
C ILE A 164 -6.26 23.02 -18.57
N HIS A 165 -5.65 23.20 -19.74
CA HIS A 165 -6.08 22.58 -20.99
C HIS A 165 -4.94 21.82 -21.65
N ARG A 166 -5.31 20.90 -22.55
CA ARG A 166 -4.33 20.26 -23.44
C ARG A 166 -3.88 21.33 -24.43
N GLU A 167 -2.58 21.64 -24.42
CA GLU A 167 -1.93 22.41 -25.49
C GLU A 167 -2.13 21.72 -26.84
#